data_AF-A0A920B3I5-F1
#
_entry.id   AF-A0A920B3I5-F1
#
_cell.length_a   1.000
_cell.length_b   1.000
_cell.length_c   1.000
_cell.angle_alpha   90.00
_cell.angle_beta   90.00
_cell.angle_gamma   90.00
#
_symmetry.space_group_name_H-M   'P 1'
#
loop_
_entity.id
_entity.type
_entity.pdbx_description
1 polymer ?
#
loop_
_entity_poly.entity_id
_entity_poly.type
_entity_poly.pdbx_seq_one_letter_code
_entity_poly.pdbx_strand_id
1 'polypeptide(L)'
;MKTVLKKHQKIHFLVNGTVNIRDLNKQIGTDLPINNASTVAGLILYESRIIPKKGQIFSFFGLKFKILSKKNNQLLMLKISKNN
;
A
#
# COMPACT_ATOMS: atom_id res chain seq x y z
N MET A 1 17.81 24.63 25.21
CA MET A 1 16.97 23.44 25.00
C MET A 1 17.11 23.01 23.54
N LYS A 2 17.74 21.85 23.24
CA LYS A 2 17.91 21.36 21.86
C LYS A 2 16.84 20.32 21.57
N THR A 3 15.87 20.67 20.72
CA THR A 3 14.86 19.74 20.23
C THR A 3 15.54 18.71 19.32
N VAL A 4 15.67 17.46 19.78
CA VAL A 4 16.21 16.37 18.97
C VAL A 4 15.09 15.85 18.06
N LEU A 5 14.89 16.50 16.91
CA LEU A 5 14.06 15.94 15.84
C LEU A 5 14.82 14.77 15.20
N LYS A 6 14.68 13.56 15.75
CA LYS A 6 15.11 12.34 15.05
C LYS A 6 14.19 12.15 13.84
N LYS A 7 14.65 12.57 12.67
CA LYS A 7 14.03 12.26 11.38
C LYS A 7 14.20 10.75 11.13
N HIS A 8 13.31 9.93 11.69
CA HIS A 8 13.24 8.52 11.31
C HIS A 8 12.87 8.48 9.82
N GLN A 9 13.80 8.03 8.98
CA GLN A 9 13.52 7.81 7.56
C GLN A 9 12.39 6.77 7.47
N LYS A 10 11.19 7.22 7.14
CA LYS A 10 10.06 6.31 6.88
C LYS A 10 10.32 5.60 5.55
N ILE A 11 10.72 4.34 5.66
CA ILE A 11 10.85 3.44 4.51
C ILE A 11 9.47 3.30 3.86
N HIS A 12 9.45 3.47 2.54
CA HIS A 12 8.26 3.29 1.73
C HIS A 12 8.63 2.68 0.38
N PHE A 13 7.67 2.00 -0.22
CA PHE A 13 7.83 1.30 -1.49
C PHE A 13 6.87 1.87 -2.51
N LEU A 14 7.33 2.03 -3.76
CA LEU A 14 6.47 2.30 -4.91
C LEU A 14 6.16 0.97 -5.57
N VAL A 15 4.87 0.67 -5.69
CA VAL A 15 4.40 -0.66 -6.09
C VAL A 15 3.34 -0.50 -7.16
N ASN A 16 3.45 -1.29 -8.24
CA ASN A 16 2.40 -1.36 -9.26
C ASN A 16 1.18 -2.10 -8.68
N GLY A 17 -0.02 -1.60 -8.95
CA GLY A 17 -1.25 -2.25 -8.50
C GLY A 17 -1.40 -3.71 -8.96
N THR A 18 -0.73 -4.09 -10.06
CA THR A 18 -0.74 -5.47 -10.58
C THR A 18 0.21 -6.43 -9.86
N VAL A 19 1.09 -5.94 -8.98
CA VAL A 19 2.03 -6.80 -8.23
C VAL A 19 1.25 -7.85 -7.43
N ASN A 20 1.74 -9.09 -7.48
CA ASN A 20 1.15 -10.19 -6.73
C ASN A 20 1.41 -10.01 -5.23
N ILE A 21 0.41 -10.27 -4.39
CA ILE A 21 0.53 -10.14 -2.92
C ILE A 21 1.62 -11.07 -2.38
N ARG A 22 1.76 -12.28 -2.92
CA ARG A 22 2.78 -13.24 -2.52
C ARG A 22 4.19 -12.71 -2.76
N ASP A 23 4.41 -12.04 -3.89
CA ASP A 23 5.72 -11.48 -4.22
C ASP A 23 6.02 -10.24 -3.38
N LEU A 24 5.00 -9.40 -3.14
CA LEU A 24 5.11 -8.26 -2.24
C LEU A 24 5.49 -8.73 -0.83
N ASN A 25 4.77 -9.72 -0.28
CA ASN A 25 5.04 -10.29 1.04
C ASN A 25 6.50 -10.77 1.17
N LYS A 26 7.02 -11.48 0.16
CA LYS A 26 8.42 -11.92 0.12
C LYS A 26 9.40 -10.75 0.08
N GLN A 27 9.14 -9.73 -0.74
CA GLN A 27 10.08 -8.63 -0.96
C GLN A 27 10.17 -7.65 0.22
N ILE A 28 9.05 -7.37 0.89
CA ILE A 28 9.00 -6.34 1.95
C ILE A 28 8.70 -6.90 3.35
N GLY A 29 8.65 -8.22 3.49
CA GLY A 29 8.47 -8.92 4.77
C GLY A 29 7.12 -8.61 5.42
N THR A 30 6.04 -8.78 4.67
CA THR A 30 4.66 -8.57 5.14
C THR A 30 3.85 -9.86 5.06
N ASP A 31 2.76 -9.94 5.81
CA ASP A 31 1.83 -11.09 5.82
C ASP A 31 0.44 -10.67 5.35
N LEU A 32 0.35 -10.04 4.18
CA LEU A 32 -0.93 -9.69 3.58
C LEU A 32 -1.71 -10.94 3.17
N PRO A 33 -3.05 -10.95 3.32
CA PRO A 33 -3.88 -12.11 2.97
C PRO A 33 -3.86 -12.38 1.47
N ILE A 34 -3.83 -13.65 1.10
CA ILE A 34 -3.73 -14.13 -0.29
C ILE A 34 -4.99 -14.85 -0.79
N ASN A 35 -6.01 -15.00 0.05
CA ASN A 35 -7.23 -15.75 -0.23
C ASN A 35 -8.28 -14.92 -0.98
N ASN A 36 -8.43 -13.64 -0.65
CA ASN A 36 -9.50 -12.77 -1.18
C ASN A 36 -9.06 -11.90 -2.37
N ALA A 37 -7.76 -11.78 -2.62
CA ALA A 37 -7.20 -11.07 -3.74
C ALA A 37 -5.81 -11.62 -4.09
N SER A 38 -5.44 -11.53 -5.36
CA SER A 38 -4.11 -11.97 -5.83
C SER A 38 -3.14 -10.82 -6.03
N THR A 39 -3.63 -9.59 -6.15
CA THR A 39 -2.81 -8.38 -6.42
C THR A 39 -3.04 -7.30 -5.38
N VAL A 40 -2.09 -6.36 -5.26
CA VAL A 40 -2.20 -5.24 -4.31
C VAL A 40 -3.42 -4.37 -4.61
N ALA A 41 -3.72 -4.09 -5.89
CA ALA A 41 -4.92 -3.36 -6.26
C ALA A 41 -6.20 -4.14 -5.90
N GLY A 42 -6.21 -5.46 -6.15
CA GLY A 42 -7.33 -6.33 -5.79
C GLY A 42 -7.59 -6.32 -4.29
N LEU A 43 -6.54 -6.36 -3.48
CA LEU A 43 -6.64 -6.28 -2.02
C LEU A 43 -7.27 -4.97 -1.58
N ILE A 44 -6.79 -3.84 -2.11
CA ILE A 44 -7.35 -2.52 -1.76
C ILE A 44 -8.82 -2.42 -2.14
N LEU A 45 -9.21 -2.91 -3.32
CA LEU A 45 -10.61 -2.90 -3.76
C LEU A 45 -11.49 -3.79 -2.87
N TYR A 46 -11.00 -4.99 -2.53
CA TYR A 46 -11.70 -5.94 -1.68
C TYR A 46 -11.92 -5.38 -0.26
N GLU A 47 -10.87 -4.85 0.37
CA GLU A 47 -10.94 -4.33 1.74
C GLU A 47 -11.72 -3.02 1.83
N SER A 48 -11.53 -2.11 0.86
CA SER A 48 -12.14 -0.78 0.93
C SER A 48 -13.62 -0.76 0.52
N ARG A 49 -14.08 -1.76 -0.26
CA ARG A 49 -15.44 -1.82 -0.82
C ARG A 49 -15.88 -0.56 -1.59
N ILE A 50 -14.92 0.22 -2.10
CA ILE A 50 -15.17 1.45 -2.86
C ILE A 50 -14.23 1.55 -4.07
N ILE A 51 -14.56 2.43 -5.01
CA ILE A 51 -13.66 2.81 -6.11
C ILE A 51 -12.67 3.87 -5.59
N PRO A 52 -11.37 3.57 -5.50
CA PRO A 52 -10.41 4.48 -4.91
C PRO A 52 -10.10 5.69 -5.79
N LYS A 53 -9.87 6.83 -5.14
CA LYS A 53 -9.45 8.08 -5.81
C LYS A 53 -7.95 8.29 -5.68
N LYS A 54 -7.35 9.01 -6.65
CA LYS A 54 -5.96 9.46 -6.57
C LYS A 54 -5.78 10.31 -5.30
N GLY A 55 -4.69 10.09 -4.57
CA GLY A 55 -4.38 10.77 -3.32
C GLY A 55 -4.99 10.12 -2.08
N GLN A 56 -5.98 9.25 -2.24
CA GLN A 56 -6.61 8.54 -1.13
C GLN A 56 -5.61 7.61 -0.44
N ILE A 57 -5.75 7.48 0.88
CA ILE A 57 -4.90 6.64 1.72
C ILE A 57 -5.80 5.63 2.42
N PHE A 58 -5.40 4.37 2.35
CA PHE A 58 -6.00 3.30 3.13
C PHE A 58 -5.01 2.75 4.14
N SER A 59 -5.52 2.21 5.25
CA SER A 59 -4.70 1.61 6.30
C SER A 59 -5.30 0.28 6.72
N PHE A 60 -4.62 -0.81 6.39
CA PHE A 60 -4.99 -2.17 6.77
C PHE A 60 -3.72 -3.00 6.97
N PHE A 61 -3.80 -4.07 7.77
CA PHE A 61 -2.68 -5.01 8.00
C PHE A 61 -1.36 -4.35 8.43
N GLY A 62 -1.44 -3.26 9.21
CA GLY A 62 -0.24 -2.54 9.65
C GLY A 62 0.49 -1.78 8.53
N LEU A 63 -0.14 -1.57 7.37
CA LEU A 63 0.41 -0.83 6.25
C LEU A 63 -0.51 0.34 5.84
N LYS A 64 0.09 1.41 5.30
CA LYS A 64 -0.60 2.47 4.57
C LYS A 64 -0.43 2.28 3.08
N PHE A 65 -1.52 2.35 2.34
CA PHE A 65 -1.56 2.30 0.88
C PHE A 65 -2.06 3.65 0.37
N LYS A 66 -1.17 4.46 -0.21
CA LYS A 66 -1.54 5.72 -0.87
C LYS A 66 -1.66 5.52 -2.37
N ILE A 67 -2.82 5.85 -2.93
CA ILE A 67 -3.07 5.79 -4.37
C ILE A 67 -2.34 6.96 -5.05
N LEU A 68 -1.29 6.66 -5.82
CA LEU A 68 -0.54 7.70 -6.55
C LEU A 68 -1.10 7.95 -7.95
N SER A 69 -1.53 6.90 -8.64
CA SER A 69 -2.14 7.02 -9.97
C SER A 69 -3.09 5.87 -10.28
N LYS A 70 -4.06 6.16 -11.15
CA LYS A 70 -4.99 5.19 -11.72
C LYS A 70 -5.22 5.53 -13.20
N LYS A 71 -5.53 4.52 -14.01
CA LYS A 71 -6.04 4.70 -15.38
C LYS A 71 -7.38 3.98 -15.46
N ASN A 72 -8.45 4.73 -15.73
CA ASN A 72 -9.83 4.25 -15.66
C ASN A 72 -10.11 3.54 -14.31
N ASN A 73 -10.41 2.24 -14.34
CA ASN A 73 -10.70 1.41 -13.18
C ASN A 73 -9.47 0.65 -12.64
N GLN A 74 -8.27 0.86 -13.21
CA GLN A 74 -7.05 0.18 -12.79
C GLN A 74 -6.19 1.09 -11.92
N LEU A 75 -5.87 0.63 -10.71
CA LEU A 75 -4.86 1.26 -9.86
C LEU A 75 -3.48 0.93 -10.44
N LEU A 76 -2.71 1.96 -10.79
CA LEU A 76 -1.43 1.79 -11.47
C LEU A 76 -0.26 1.88 -10.49
N MET A 77 -0.23 2.89 -9.63
CA MET A 77 0.89 3.11 -8.73
C MET A 77 0.39 3.38 -7.31
N LEU A 78 1.03 2.71 -6.37
CA LEU A 78 0.76 2.76 -4.93
C LEU A 78 2.04 3.13 -4.20
N LYS A 79 1.91 3.91 -3.13
CA LYS A 79 2.96 4.05 -2.13
C LYS A 79 2.56 3.27 -0.88
N ILE A 80 3.41 2.32 -0.50
CA ILE A 80 3.21 1.46 0.67
C ILE A 80 4.20 1.87 1.77
N SER A 81 3.74 2.02 3.01
CA SER A 81 4.61 2.28 4.17
C SER A 81 4.05 1.62 5.43
N LYS A 82 4.88 1.21 6.38
CA LYS A 82 4.40 0.67 7.66
C LYS A 82 3.60 1.71 8.46
N ASN A 83 2.52 1.28 9.09
CA ASN A 83 1.88 2.04 10.17
C ASN A 83 2.89 2.16 11.29
N ASN A 84 2.99 3.38 11.80
CA ASN A 84 4.01 3.80 12.75
C ASN A 84 3.50 3.65 14.17
#